data_AF-A0A344UDL2-F1
#
_entry.id   AF-A0A344UDL2-F1
#
_cell.length_a   1.000
_cell.length_b   1.000
_cell.length_c   1.000
_cell.angle_alpha   90.00
_cell.angle_beta   90.00
_cell.angle_gamma   90.00
#
_symmetry.space_group_name_H-M   'P 1'
#
loop_
_entity.id
_entity.type
_entity.pdbx_description
1 polymer ?
#
loop_
_entity_poly.entity_id
_entity_poly.type
_entity_poly.pdbx_seq_one_letter_code
_entity_poly.pdbx_strand_id
1 'polypeptide(L)'
;MTDGASAGTPSVAASAKGETRRGGPAGSGAKVSADGFSFAVGGDPSASSRQQDAASPREAPTELARKQQLRKLGYAIAARYYQMSLSDLRMAASRGDPQALTHLAERYLFQLDGKPKEPDYQPDFRYREEAREALQQAYARGNLHAAAIISESYLLEKKPEEAAAWNLVARRSGDALSADWLLKTKDYQALTEQQKAGAAQRADQLWQSLQQRKAAAR
;
A
#
# COMPACT_ATOMS: atom_id res chain seq x y z
N MET A 1 39.64 -41.04 6.62
CA MET A 1 39.93 -41.99 7.72
C MET A 1 40.08 -41.20 8.99
N THR A 2 39.52 -41.75 10.08
CA THR A 2 39.28 -41.24 11.44
C THR A 2 38.20 -40.16 11.59
N ASP A 3 37.29 -40.19 12.56
CA ASP A 3 36.42 -41.21 13.18
C ASP A 3 35.58 -40.47 14.24
N GLY A 4 34.41 -41.01 14.59
CA GLY A 4 33.71 -40.79 15.88
C GLY A 4 32.86 -39.50 16.01
N ALA A 5 31.53 -39.47 16.08
CA ALA A 5 30.48 -40.26 16.75
C ALA A 5 29.87 -39.59 18.01
N SER A 6 28.54 -39.75 18.10
CA SER A 6 27.67 -39.79 19.30
C SER A 6 27.04 -38.51 19.89
N ALA A 7 25.77 -38.33 19.49
CA ALA A 7 24.56 -38.54 20.29
C ALA A 7 24.45 -38.00 21.74
N GLY A 8 23.31 -37.34 22.01
CA GLY A 8 22.81 -37.14 23.37
C GLY A 8 21.52 -36.31 23.46
N THR A 9 20.36 -36.92 23.27
CA THR A 9 19.10 -36.54 23.95
C THR A 9 18.86 -37.51 25.09
N PRO A 10 18.42 -37.02 26.26
CA PRO A 10 17.08 -37.37 26.78
C PRO A 10 16.45 -36.15 27.52
N SER A 11 15.22 -36.09 28.03
CA SER A 11 13.95 -36.82 27.99
C SER A 11 13.04 -36.17 29.07
N VAL A 12 11.70 -36.29 28.94
CA VAL A 12 10.62 -36.25 29.99
C VAL A 12 10.49 -35.04 30.96
N ALA A 13 9.34 -34.62 31.51
CA ALA A 13 7.94 -35.06 31.50
C ALA A 13 7.00 -33.94 32.04
N ALA A 14 5.75 -34.00 31.58
CA ALA A 14 4.45 -33.86 32.26
C ALA A 14 4.24 -32.92 33.47
N SER A 15 3.15 -32.14 33.42
CA SER A 15 2.13 -32.14 34.49
C SER A 15 0.76 -31.68 33.96
N ALA A 16 -0.25 -32.43 34.36
CA ALA A 16 -1.67 -32.27 34.06
C ALA A 16 -2.44 -31.84 35.31
N LYS A 17 -3.72 -31.51 35.08
CA LYS A 17 -4.89 -31.48 35.99
C LYS A 17 -5.20 -30.18 36.74
N GLY A 18 -6.47 -29.80 36.60
CA GLY A 18 -7.18 -28.87 37.46
C GLY A 18 -8.60 -28.58 36.96
N GLU A 19 -9.48 -29.59 36.98
CA GLU A 19 -10.92 -29.46 36.71
C GLU A 19 -11.71 -29.64 38.02
N THR A 20 -12.54 -28.67 38.40
CA THR A 20 -13.74 -28.81 39.26
C THR A 20 -14.50 -27.48 39.25
N ARG A 21 -15.64 -27.36 38.56
CA ARG A 21 -17.04 -27.70 38.92
C ARG A 21 -17.74 -26.76 39.92
N ARG A 22 -18.87 -26.22 39.42
CA ARG A 22 -20.21 -26.03 40.02
C ARG A 22 -20.41 -25.01 41.15
N GLY A 23 -21.43 -24.16 40.94
CA GLY A 23 -22.37 -23.76 42.00
C GLY A 23 -22.94 -22.35 41.87
N GLY A 24 -24.06 -22.18 41.14
CA GLY A 24 -25.09 -21.20 41.58
C GLY A 24 -25.84 -21.74 42.80
N PRO A 25 -26.78 -21.01 43.46
CA PRO A 25 -27.84 -20.24 42.79
C PRO A 25 -28.36 -18.95 43.48
N ALA A 26 -29.17 -18.21 42.70
CA ALA A 26 -30.49 -17.60 42.98
C ALA A 26 -30.76 -16.52 44.07
N GLY A 27 -31.49 -15.48 43.61
CA GLY A 27 -32.56 -14.75 44.31
C GLY A 27 -32.27 -13.27 44.55
N SER A 28 -33.14 -12.28 44.32
CA SER A 28 -34.55 -12.25 43.90
C SER A 28 -35.00 -10.77 43.71
N GLY A 29 -36.04 -10.53 42.88
CA GLY A 29 -36.99 -9.39 42.97
C GLY A 29 -36.69 -8.15 42.11
N ALA A 30 -37.32 -7.94 40.94
CA ALA A 30 -38.66 -7.34 40.70
C ALA A 30 -38.65 -5.79 40.75
N LYS A 31 -39.27 -4.98 39.88
CA LYS A 31 -40.48 -5.12 39.04
C LYS A 31 -40.40 -4.27 37.77
N VAL A 32 -41.16 -4.71 36.78
CA VAL A 32 -41.59 -3.99 35.57
C VAL A 32 -42.69 -2.97 35.94
N SER A 33 -42.63 -1.78 35.35
CA SER A 33 -43.80 -0.92 35.14
C SER A 33 -43.74 -0.35 33.73
N ALA A 34 -44.74 -0.72 32.94
CA ALA A 34 -45.15 -0.02 31.73
C ALA A 34 -46.06 1.14 32.11
N ASP A 35 -45.95 2.27 31.41
CA ASP A 35 -47.06 3.08 30.88
C ASP A 35 -46.53 4.44 30.42
N GLY A 36 -47.00 4.89 29.24
CA GLY A 36 -46.84 6.28 28.80
C GLY A 36 -46.47 6.49 27.35
N PHE A 37 -47.27 5.97 26.41
CA PHE A 37 -47.34 6.57 25.07
C PHE A 37 -48.28 7.79 25.15
N SER A 38 -47.70 9.00 25.24
CA SER A 38 -48.42 10.25 25.04
C SER A 38 -48.04 10.84 23.68
N PHE A 39 -49.03 10.84 22.79
CA PHE A 39 -49.04 11.64 21.57
C PHE A 39 -49.34 13.09 21.96
N ALA A 40 -48.54 14.05 21.48
CA ALA A 40 -48.88 15.46 21.52
C ALA A 40 -48.56 16.06 20.15
N VAL A 41 -49.63 16.33 19.40
CA VAL A 41 -49.68 17.25 18.26
C VAL A 41 -49.54 18.67 18.79
N GLY A 42 -48.68 19.48 18.15
CA GLY A 42 -48.52 20.89 18.47
C GLY A 42 -47.32 21.48 17.74
N GLY A 43 -47.56 22.07 16.58
CA GLY A 43 -46.56 22.84 15.86
C GLY A 43 -46.34 24.19 16.51
N ASP A 44 -45.08 24.62 16.54
CA ASP A 44 -44.70 26.03 16.59
C ASP A 44 -43.44 26.22 15.73
N PRO A 45 -43.45 27.06 14.67
CA PRO A 45 -42.32 27.29 13.80
C PRO A 45 -41.60 28.57 14.21
N SER A 46 -40.57 28.48 15.06
CA SER A 46 -39.47 29.45 15.14
C SER A 46 -38.54 29.11 16.30
N ALA A 47 -37.48 28.37 16.00
CA ALA A 47 -36.26 28.41 16.82
C ALA A 47 -35.08 27.99 15.94
N SER A 48 -34.36 29.00 15.47
CA SER A 48 -32.90 28.99 15.38
C SER A 48 -32.30 27.92 14.46
N SER A 49 -31.88 28.28 13.25
CA SER A 49 -30.52 28.79 13.05
C SER A 49 -29.47 28.00 13.86
N ARG A 50 -29.45 26.67 13.75
CA ARG A 50 -28.23 25.89 14.04
C ARG A 50 -27.43 25.83 12.76
N GLN A 51 -26.50 26.75 12.69
CA GLN A 51 -25.24 26.62 11.97
C GLN A 51 -24.84 25.15 11.81
N GLN A 52 -25.07 24.63 10.61
CA GLN A 52 -24.20 23.61 10.05
C GLN A 52 -22.93 24.31 9.55
N ASP A 53 -22.21 24.94 10.49
CA ASP A 53 -20.77 25.05 10.33
C ASP A 53 -20.25 23.64 10.65
N ALA A 54 -20.22 22.81 9.61
CA ALA A 54 -19.42 21.60 9.60
C ALA A 54 -17.96 22.05 9.75
N ALA A 55 -17.54 22.24 11.01
CA ALA A 55 -16.17 22.46 11.38
C ALA A 55 -15.38 21.27 10.83
N SER A 56 -14.73 21.49 9.68
CA SER A 56 -13.69 20.59 9.21
C SER A 56 -12.76 20.39 10.40
N PRO A 57 -12.55 19.15 10.88
CA PRO A 57 -11.71 18.92 12.05
C PRO A 57 -10.37 19.60 11.79
N ARG A 58 -9.98 20.53 12.66
CA ARG A 58 -8.68 21.22 12.56
C ARG A 58 -7.60 20.14 12.56
N GLU A 59 -7.00 19.92 11.41
CA GLU A 59 -5.98 18.88 11.24
C GLU A 59 -4.83 19.14 12.21
N ALA A 60 -4.42 18.12 12.98
CA ALA A 60 -3.30 18.23 13.90
C ALA A 60 -2.00 18.51 13.13
N PRO A 61 -1.03 19.26 13.69
CA PRO A 61 0.23 19.60 13.00
C PRO A 61 1.02 18.36 12.54
N THR A 62 0.92 17.25 13.26
CA THR A 62 1.52 15.96 12.89
C THR A 62 0.86 15.33 11.65
N GLU A 63 -0.45 15.51 11.48
CA GLU A 63 -1.20 15.02 10.34
C GLU A 63 -0.86 15.81 9.07
N LEU A 64 -0.73 17.13 9.19
CA LEU A 64 -0.30 18.00 8.10
C LEU A 64 1.11 17.64 7.61
N ALA A 65 2.06 17.43 8.53
CA ALA A 65 3.42 17.02 8.19
C ALA A 65 3.43 15.67 7.45
N ARG A 66 2.62 14.69 7.90
CA ARG A 66 2.44 13.41 7.22
C ARG A 66 1.87 13.58 5.81
N LYS A 67 0.80 14.38 5.65
CA LYS A 67 0.18 14.67 4.35
C LYS A 67 1.15 15.34 3.39
N GLN A 68 1.94 16.31 3.86
CA GLN A 68 2.98 16.95 3.07
C GLN A 68 4.05 15.94 2.62
N GLN A 69 4.46 15.04 3.52
CA GLN A 69 5.42 13.99 3.17
C GLN A 69 4.86 13.04 2.10
N LEU A 70 3.62 12.57 2.24
CA LEU A 70 2.97 11.70 1.24
C LEU A 70 2.82 12.39 -0.12
N ARG A 71 2.51 13.68 -0.13
CA ARG A 71 2.48 14.49 -1.36
C ARG A 71 3.85 14.59 -2.02
N LYS A 72 4.92 14.83 -1.24
CA LYS A 72 6.30 14.85 -1.76
C LYS A 72 6.71 13.50 -2.34
N LEU A 73 6.27 12.41 -1.72
CA LEU A 73 6.54 11.06 -2.21
C LEU A 73 5.71 10.72 -3.46
N GLY A 74 4.59 11.42 -3.72
CA GLY A 74 3.75 11.20 -4.90
C GLY A 74 2.62 10.19 -4.71
N TYR A 75 2.29 9.84 -3.46
CA TYR A 75 1.13 9.02 -3.11
C TYR A 75 -0.21 9.69 -3.43
N ALA A 76 -0.23 11.02 -3.49
CA ALA A 76 -1.44 11.77 -3.79
C ALA A 76 -1.52 12.00 -5.30
N ILE A 77 -2.37 11.24 -5.98
CA ILE A 77 -2.79 11.50 -7.36
C ILE A 77 -4.05 12.37 -7.30
N ALA A 78 -4.08 13.45 -8.08
CA ALA A 78 -5.26 14.32 -8.10
C ALA A 78 -6.46 13.59 -8.73
N ALA A 79 -7.66 13.79 -8.16
CA ALA A 79 -8.89 13.13 -8.60
C ALA A 79 -9.16 13.24 -10.12
N ARG A 80 -8.74 14.36 -10.74
CA ARG A 80 -8.89 14.61 -12.18
C ARG A 80 -8.29 13.51 -13.06
N TYR A 81 -7.17 12.88 -12.65
CA TYR A 81 -6.52 11.86 -13.49
C TYR A 81 -7.34 10.57 -13.57
N TYR A 82 -8.10 10.24 -12.52
CA TYR A 82 -9.01 9.09 -12.50
C TYR A 82 -10.23 9.24 -13.42
N GLN A 83 -10.53 10.48 -13.83
CA GLN A 83 -11.63 10.80 -14.74
C GLN A 83 -11.19 10.90 -16.20
N MET A 84 -9.87 10.89 -16.47
CA MET A 84 -9.35 11.00 -17.83
C MET A 84 -9.58 9.72 -18.64
N SER A 85 -9.87 9.89 -19.92
CA SER A 85 -9.78 8.81 -20.90
C SER A 85 -8.34 8.29 -20.99
N LEU A 86 -8.14 7.06 -21.47
CA LEU A 86 -6.79 6.54 -21.64
C LEU A 86 -5.95 7.40 -22.62
N SER A 87 -6.58 7.94 -23.66
CA SER A 87 -5.93 8.85 -24.61
C SER A 87 -5.48 10.16 -23.94
N ASP A 88 -6.34 10.78 -23.15
CA ASP A 88 -5.99 12.03 -22.44
C ASP A 88 -4.88 11.80 -21.42
N LEU A 89 -4.93 10.66 -20.73
CA LEU A 89 -3.91 10.27 -19.78
C LEU A 89 -2.55 10.04 -20.46
N ARG A 90 -2.53 9.39 -21.64
CA ARG A 90 -1.33 9.24 -22.48
C ARG A 90 -0.79 10.59 -22.94
N MET A 91 -1.66 11.52 -23.36
CA MET A 91 -1.25 12.87 -23.75
C MET A 91 -0.69 13.68 -22.57
N ALA A 92 -1.25 13.55 -21.37
CA ALA A 92 -0.70 14.20 -20.19
C ALA A 92 0.64 13.59 -19.78
N ALA A 93 0.75 12.26 -19.82
CA ALA A 93 1.98 11.54 -19.56
C ALA A 93 3.10 11.90 -20.55
N SER A 94 2.80 12.05 -21.85
CA SER A 94 3.79 12.45 -22.86
C SER A 94 4.33 13.86 -22.66
N ARG A 95 3.59 14.73 -21.95
CA ARG A 95 4.07 16.06 -21.50
C ARG A 95 4.94 15.98 -20.24
N GLY A 96 5.20 14.79 -19.71
CA GLY A 96 6.03 14.58 -18.53
C GLY A 96 5.35 14.87 -17.20
N ASP A 97 4.01 14.92 -17.16
CA ASP A 97 3.25 15.11 -15.93
C ASP A 97 3.43 13.87 -15.01
N PRO A 98 4.07 14.00 -13.84
CA PRO A 98 4.38 12.85 -12.98
C PRO A 98 3.12 12.16 -12.45
N GLN A 99 2.02 12.88 -12.21
CA GLN A 99 0.78 12.28 -11.73
C GLN A 99 0.07 11.52 -12.86
N ALA A 100 0.11 12.06 -14.08
CA ALA A 100 -0.40 11.35 -15.25
C ALA A 100 0.41 10.09 -15.57
N LEU A 101 1.75 10.18 -15.51
CA LEU A 101 2.65 9.04 -15.71
C LEU A 101 2.38 7.92 -14.69
N THR A 102 2.25 8.27 -13.42
CA THR A 102 1.94 7.28 -12.37
C THR A 102 0.58 6.65 -12.59
N HIS A 103 -0.46 7.47 -12.84
CA HIS A 103 -1.80 6.92 -13.03
C HIS A 103 -1.93 6.11 -14.33
N LEU A 104 -1.19 6.47 -15.39
CA LEU A 104 -1.12 5.69 -16.62
C LEU A 104 -0.55 4.29 -16.33
N ALA A 105 0.52 4.21 -15.54
CA ALA A 105 1.12 2.95 -15.15
C ALA A 105 0.18 2.09 -14.29
N GLU A 106 -0.55 2.68 -13.34
CA GLU A 106 -1.57 1.98 -12.57
C GLU A 106 -2.66 1.39 -13.47
N ARG A 107 -3.15 2.16 -14.44
CA ARG A 107 -4.16 1.68 -15.41
C ARG A 107 -3.61 0.54 -16.25
N TYR A 108 -2.36 0.63 -16.70
CA TYR A 108 -1.70 -0.47 -17.41
C TYR A 108 -1.56 -1.72 -16.54
N LEU A 109 -1.03 -1.62 -15.32
CA LEU A 109 -0.76 -2.77 -14.44
C LEU A 109 -2.02 -3.43 -13.89
N PHE A 110 -2.99 -2.62 -13.45
CA PHE A 110 -4.09 -3.12 -12.62
C PHE A 110 -5.43 -3.13 -13.33
N GLN A 111 -5.59 -2.38 -14.42
CA GLN A 111 -6.83 -2.38 -15.19
C GLN A 111 -6.69 -3.15 -16.49
N LEU A 112 -5.59 -2.98 -17.24
CA LEU A 112 -5.50 -3.53 -18.60
C LEU A 112 -4.68 -4.82 -18.72
N ASP A 113 -3.58 -4.96 -17.98
CA ASP A 113 -2.72 -6.16 -18.07
C ASP A 113 -3.52 -7.46 -17.84
N GLY A 114 -3.51 -8.34 -18.83
CA GLY A 114 -4.23 -9.62 -18.77
C GLY A 114 -5.76 -9.52 -18.78
N LYS A 115 -6.35 -8.36 -19.12
CA LYS A 115 -7.82 -8.15 -19.09
C LYS A 115 -8.42 -7.86 -20.47
N PRO A 116 -8.59 -8.88 -21.33
CA PRO A 116 -9.08 -8.69 -22.71
C PRO A 116 -10.54 -8.21 -22.83
N LYS A 117 -11.29 -8.15 -21.72
CA LYS A 117 -12.68 -7.65 -21.70
C LYS A 117 -12.77 -6.15 -21.46
N GLU A 118 -11.67 -5.51 -21.06
CA GLU A 118 -11.66 -4.07 -20.83
C GLU A 118 -11.68 -3.32 -22.17
N PRO A 119 -12.45 -2.22 -22.30
CA PRO A 119 -12.67 -1.54 -23.57
C PRO A 119 -11.39 -0.94 -24.17
N ASP A 120 -10.44 -0.54 -23.32
CA ASP A 120 -9.16 0.02 -23.75
C ASP A 120 -8.04 -1.03 -23.90
N TYR A 121 -8.38 -2.32 -23.77
CA TYR A 121 -7.40 -3.40 -23.94
C TYR A 121 -6.93 -3.49 -25.39
N GLN A 122 -5.62 -3.64 -25.56
CA GLN A 122 -4.96 -3.81 -26.84
C GLN A 122 -4.21 -5.15 -26.80
N PRO A 123 -4.52 -6.09 -27.71
CA PRO A 123 -3.72 -7.30 -27.84
C PRO A 123 -2.28 -6.93 -28.20
N ASP A 124 -1.34 -7.74 -27.74
CA ASP A 124 0.11 -7.59 -27.99
C ASP A 124 0.77 -6.32 -27.42
N PHE A 125 0.03 -5.46 -26.71
CA PHE A 125 0.61 -4.32 -26.01
C PHE A 125 1.35 -4.77 -24.74
N ARG A 126 2.57 -4.26 -24.56
CA ARG A 126 3.47 -4.62 -23.46
C ARG A 126 3.17 -3.85 -22.18
N TYR A 127 1.99 -4.07 -21.61
CA TYR A 127 1.46 -3.28 -20.49
C TYR A 127 2.42 -3.14 -19.31
N ARG A 128 3.10 -4.23 -18.91
CA ARG A 128 4.00 -4.23 -17.75
C ARG A 128 5.24 -3.38 -17.99
N GLU A 129 5.85 -3.52 -19.16
CA GLU A 129 7.04 -2.77 -19.52
C GLU A 129 6.74 -1.29 -19.71
N GLU A 130 5.64 -0.97 -20.40
CA GLU A 130 5.20 0.40 -20.61
C GLU A 130 4.82 1.08 -19.29
N ALA A 131 4.20 0.35 -18.37
CA ALA A 131 3.93 0.87 -17.02
C ALA A 131 5.21 1.19 -16.26
N ARG A 132 6.21 0.30 -16.32
CA ARG A 132 7.50 0.52 -15.65
C ARG A 132 8.28 1.67 -16.24
N GLU A 133 8.23 1.85 -17.55
CA GLU A 133 8.87 3.00 -18.20
C GLU A 133 8.16 4.31 -17.78
N ALA A 134 6.83 4.33 -17.75
CA ALA A 134 6.08 5.47 -17.24
C ALA A 134 6.40 5.78 -15.75
N LEU A 135 6.52 4.76 -14.90
CA LEU A 135 6.91 4.93 -13.49
C LEU A 135 8.35 5.44 -13.33
N GLN A 136 9.29 4.98 -14.16
CA GLN A 136 10.66 5.49 -14.16
C GLN A 136 10.71 6.98 -14.57
N GLN A 137 9.88 7.37 -15.54
CA GLN A 137 9.73 8.78 -15.91
C GLN A 137 9.08 9.59 -14.78
N ALA A 138 8.03 9.06 -14.13
CA ALA A 138 7.41 9.70 -12.98
C ALA A 138 8.41 9.92 -11.84
N TYR A 139 9.26 8.92 -11.57
CA TYR A 139 10.34 9.01 -10.60
C TYR A 139 11.33 10.12 -10.94
N ALA A 140 11.81 10.16 -12.19
CA ALA A 140 12.71 11.21 -12.67
C ALA A 140 12.09 12.62 -12.52
N ARG A 141 10.76 12.71 -12.61
CA ARG A 141 9.97 13.94 -12.46
C ARG A 141 9.52 14.23 -11.02
N GLY A 142 9.97 13.43 -10.04
CA GLY A 142 9.79 13.71 -8.61
C GLY A 142 8.77 12.84 -7.87
N ASN A 143 8.09 11.90 -8.54
CA ASN A 143 7.27 10.90 -7.85
C ASN A 143 8.14 9.75 -7.32
N LEU A 144 8.67 9.90 -6.10
CA LEU A 144 9.59 8.93 -5.50
C LEU A 144 8.91 7.59 -5.19
N HIS A 145 7.60 7.60 -4.91
CA HIS A 145 6.79 6.42 -4.66
C HIS A 145 6.69 5.50 -5.89
N ALA A 146 6.96 6.02 -7.10
CA ALA A 146 6.97 5.21 -8.31
C ALA A 146 7.94 4.01 -8.23
N ALA A 147 9.06 4.11 -7.50
CA ALA A 147 9.96 2.98 -7.30
C ALA A 147 9.32 1.82 -6.50
N ALA A 148 8.46 2.15 -5.54
CA ALA A 148 7.70 1.15 -4.78
C ALA A 148 6.64 0.46 -5.65
N ILE A 149 5.94 1.20 -6.50
CA ILE A 149 4.97 0.62 -7.45
C ILE A 149 5.67 -0.34 -8.42
N ILE A 150 6.88 0.01 -8.90
CA ILE A 150 7.69 -0.90 -9.72
C ILE A 150 8.05 -2.16 -8.93
N SER A 151 8.49 -2.03 -7.68
CA SER A 151 8.78 -3.18 -6.80
C SER A 151 7.57 -4.11 -6.65
N GLU A 152 6.39 -3.55 -6.38
CA GLU A 152 5.13 -4.32 -6.26
C GLU A 152 4.79 -5.05 -7.56
N SER A 153 4.95 -4.39 -8.71
CA SER A 153 4.70 -5.02 -10.01
C SER A 153 5.55 -6.27 -10.23
N TYR A 154 6.83 -6.27 -9.80
CA TYR A 154 7.71 -7.45 -9.91
C TYR A 154 7.31 -8.58 -8.97
N LEU A 155 6.73 -8.25 -7.81
CA LEU A 155 6.24 -9.26 -6.87
C LEU A 155 5.03 -10.01 -7.45
N LEU A 156 4.12 -9.28 -8.11
CA LEU A 156 2.98 -9.88 -8.82
C LEU A 156 3.44 -10.79 -9.96
N GLU A 157 4.59 -10.49 -10.57
CA GLU A 157 5.24 -11.33 -11.59
C GLU A 157 6.04 -12.51 -11.03
N LYS A 158 6.06 -12.73 -9.71
CA LYS A 158 6.88 -13.76 -9.07
C LYS A 158 8.38 -13.59 -9.34
N LYS A 159 8.84 -12.34 -9.39
CA LYS A 159 10.25 -11.94 -9.51
C LYS A 159 10.71 -11.23 -8.22
N PRO A 160 10.83 -11.96 -7.09
CA PRO A 160 11.08 -11.34 -5.79
C PRO A 160 12.46 -10.67 -5.67
N GLU A 161 13.47 -11.12 -6.41
CA GLU A 161 14.79 -10.48 -6.43
C GLU A 161 14.75 -9.08 -7.10
N GLU A 162 14.07 -8.96 -8.24
CA GLU A 162 13.83 -7.65 -8.88
C GLU A 162 12.94 -6.76 -8.01
N ALA A 163 11.91 -7.33 -7.37
CA ALA A 163 11.09 -6.60 -6.43
C ALA A 163 11.93 -6.06 -5.26
N ALA A 164 12.85 -6.85 -4.72
CA ALA A 164 13.78 -6.44 -3.67
C ALA A 164 14.74 -5.32 -4.14
N ALA A 165 15.25 -5.40 -5.36
CA ALA A 165 16.13 -4.36 -5.92
C ALA A 165 15.40 -3.00 -6.00
N TRP A 166 14.19 -2.98 -6.55
CA TRP A 166 13.37 -1.76 -6.61
C TRP A 166 12.92 -1.25 -5.24
N ASN A 167 12.73 -2.15 -4.28
CA ASN A 167 12.43 -1.77 -2.90
C ASN A 167 13.59 -1.04 -2.24
N LEU A 168 14.82 -1.48 -2.46
CA LEU A 168 16.01 -0.77 -1.99
C LEU A 168 16.12 0.62 -2.61
N VAL A 169 15.74 0.77 -3.89
CA VAL A 169 15.62 2.09 -4.54
C VAL A 169 14.58 2.96 -3.83
N ALA A 170 13.39 2.42 -3.56
CA ALA A 170 12.32 3.14 -2.85
C ALA A 170 12.77 3.61 -1.44
N ARG A 171 13.46 2.75 -0.70
CA ARG A 171 14.09 3.08 0.60
C ARG A 171 15.08 4.23 0.48
N ARG A 172 15.98 4.14 -0.49
CA ARG A 172 17.00 5.17 -0.74
C ARG A 172 16.38 6.52 -1.11
N SER A 173 15.21 6.52 -1.73
CA SER A 173 14.44 7.75 -2.00
C SER A 173 13.59 8.28 -0.83
N GLY A 174 13.60 7.59 0.32
CA GLY A 174 12.84 8.02 1.50
C GLY A 174 11.40 7.52 1.55
N ASP A 175 11.01 6.57 0.70
CA ASP A 175 9.71 5.90 0.77
C ASP A 175 9.75 4.68 1.70
N ALA A 176 9.95 4.95 2.99
CA ALA A 176 10.04 3.90 4.01
C ALA A 176 8.72 3.11 4.17
N LEU A 177 7.57 3.77 3.96
CA LEU A 177 6.26 3.16 4.19
C LEU A 177 6.02 1.96 3.28
N SER A 178 6.20 2.12 1.98
CA SER A 178 6.09 1.00 1.04
C SER A 178 7.25 0.03 1.16
N ALA A 179 8.43 0.53 1.51
CA ALA A 179 9.59 -0.32 1.65
C ALA A 179 9.42 -1.40 2.73
N ASP A 180 8.98 -0.98 3.92
CA ASP A 180 8.85 -1.85 5.08
C ASP A 180 7.77 -2.92 4.90
N TRP A 181 6.79 -2.66 4.03
CA TRP A 181 5.78 -3.66 3.68
C TRP A 181 6.37 -4.86 2.94
N LEU A 182 7.25 -4.64 1.94
CA LEU A 182 7.84 -5.75 1.16
C LEU A 182 8.62 -6.71 2.05
N LEU A 183 9.35 -6.19 3.04
CA LEU A 183 10.16 -6.98 3.97
C LEU A 183 9.33 -8.00 4.77
N LYS A 184 8.01 -7.77 4.88
CA LYS A 184 7.07 -8.65 5.59
C LYS A 184 6.45 -9.71 4.67
N THR A 185 6.69 -9.65 3.36
CA THR A 185 6.14 -10.62 2.41
C THR A 185 6.89 -11.95 2.50
N LYS A 186 6.16 -13.07 2.32
CA LYS A 186 6.76 -14.42 2.31
C LYS A 186 7.79 -14.56 1.19
N ASP A 187 7.49 -13.99 0.03
CA ASP A 187 8.37 -14.03 -1.15
C ASP A 187 9.71 -13.35 -0.87
N TYR A 188 9.73 -12.21 -0.15
CA TYR A 188 10.98 -11.57 0.27
C TYR A 188 11.72 -12.37 1.36
N GLN A 189 10.98 -12.89 2.34
CA GLN A 189 11.56 -13.69 3.43
C GLN A 189 12.21 -14.99 2.92
N ALA A 190 11.72 -15.52 1.81
CA ALA A 190 12.27 -16.70 1.16
C ALA A 190 13.54 -16.44 0.34
N LEU A 191 13.95 -15.18 0.14
CA LEU A 191 15.19 -14.87 -0.57
C LEU A 191 16.41 -15.33 0.23
N THR A 192 17.31 -16.01 -0.48
CA THR A 192 18.64 -16.35 0.03
C THR A 192 19.52 -15.12 0.18
N GLU A 193 20.59 -15.21 0.98
CA GLU A 193 21.55 -14.12 1.11
C GLU A 193 22.24 -13.77 -0.22
N GLN A 194 22.48 -14.75 -1.08
CA GLN A 194 23.01 -14.51 -2.43
C GLN A 194 22.04 -13.67 -3.27
N GLN A 195 20.74 -13.97 -3.26
CA GLN A 195 19.73 -13.21 -3.98
C GLN A 195 19.56 -11.80 -3.40
N LYS A 196 19.66 -11.64 -2.08
CA LYS A 196 19.64 -10.30 -1.45
C LYS A 196 20.86 -9.47 -1.87
N ALA A 197 22.04 -10.10 -1.95
CA ALA A 197 23.25 -9.44 -2.45
C ALA A 197 23.12 -9.06 -3.95
N GLY A 198 22.55 -9.95 -4.78
CA GLY A 198 22.23 -9.67 -6.18
C GLY A 198 21.25 -8.50 -6.33
N ALA A 199 20.17 -8.49 -5.56
CA ALA A 199 19.21 -7.39 -5.51
C ALA A 199 19.87 -6.06 -5.10
N ALA A 200 20.81 -6.07 -4.15
CA ALA A 200 21.54 -4.87 -3.74
C ALA A 200 22.42 -4.30 -4.87
N GLN A 201 23.18 -5.16 -5.56
CA GLN A 201 23.97 -4.76 -6.73
C GLN A 201 23.07 -4.20 -7.85
N ARG A 202 21.94 -4.88 -8.09
CA ARG A 202 20.95 -4.42 -9.07
C ARG A 202 20.36 -3.07 -8.70
N ALA A 203 20.05 -2.85 -7.41
CA ALA A 203 19.53 -1.58 -6.91
C ALA A 203 20.53 -0.43 -7.13
N ASP A 204 21.83 -0.67 -7.00
CA ASP A 204 22.85 0.35 -7.28
C ASP A 204 22.88 0.76 -8.75
N GLN A 205 22.79 -0.20 -9.67
CA GLN A 205 22.71 0.07 -11.11
C GLN A 205 21.42 0.84 -11.46
N LEU A 206 20.28 0.40 -10.91
CA LEU A 206 18.99 1.07 -11.08
C LEU A 206 19.05 2.51 -10.57
N TRP A 207 19.62 2.71 -9.39
CA TRP A 207 19.77 4.04 -8.80
C TRP A 207 20.59 4.97 -9.70
N GLN A 208 21.75 4.52 -10.20
CA GLN A 208 22.59 5.31 -11.09
C GLN A 208 21.84 5.69 -12.38
N SER A 209 21.14 4.74 -13.00
CA SER A 209 20.32 4.99 -14.19
C SER A 209 19.22 6.02 -13.93
N LEU A 210 18.52 5.92 -12.79
CA LEU A 210 17.50 6.89 -12.39
C LEU A 210 18.07 8.29 -12.13
N GLN A 211 19.26 8.41 -11.52
CA GLN A 211 19.89 9.71 -11.34
C GLN A 211 20.27 10.36 -12.67
N GLN A 212 20.75 9.58 -13.64
CA GLN A 212 21.04 10.07 -14.99
C GLN A 212 19.76 10.55 -15.69
N ARG A 213 18.69 9.76 -15.63
CA ARG A 213 17.38 10.15 -16.18
C ARG A 213 16.83 11.41 -15.53
N LYS A 214 16.96 11.54 -14.20
CA LYS A 214 16.53 12.74 -13.45
C LYS A 214 17.33 13.97 -13.86
N ALA A 215 18.62 13.84 -14.14
CA ALA A 215 19.44 14.92 -14.66
C ALA A 215 18.98 15.35 -16.06
N ALA A 216 18.66 14.40 -16.94
CA ALA A 216 18.17 14.67 -18.29
C ALA A 216 16.72 15.21 -18.35
N ALA A 217 15.93 14.97 -17.30
CA ALA A 217 14.56 15.43 -17.20
C ALA A 217 14.43 16.88 -16.69
N ARG A 218 15.51 17.48 -16.16
CA ARG A 218 15.52 18.87 -15.68
C ARG A 218 15.73 19.85 -16.82
#